data_AF-A0A951Z5L7-F1
#
_entry.id   AF-A0A951Z5L7-F1
#
_cell.length_a   1.000
_cell.length_b   1.000
_cell.length_c   1.000
_cell.angle_alpha   90.00
_cell.angle_beta   90.00
_cell.angle_gamma   90.00
#
_symmetry.space_group_name_H-M   'P 1'
#
loop_
_entity.id
_entity.type
_entity.pdbx_description
1 polymer ?
#
loop_
_entity_poly.entity_id
_entity_poly.type
_entity_poly.pdbx_seq_one_letter_code
_entity_poly.pdbx_strand_id
1 'polypeptide(L)' 'MESVRKRIVYDEQQRPVQVLIPYEDWLRIEPMLQQAFAPNVGAIEALRGKVRFEGDPVAIQREMWSA' A
#
# COMPACT_ATOMS: atom_id res chain seq x y z
N MET A 1 -6.35 -17.52 15.17
CA MET A 1 -6.68 -16.52 14.13
C MET A 1 -7.85 -17.08 13.35
N GLU A 2 -8.99 -16.40 13.35
CA GLU A 2 -10.06 -16.73 12.41
C GLU A 2 -9.52 -16.59 10.97
N SER A 3 -9.99 -17.47 10.08
CA SER A 3 -9.60 -17.44 8.68
C SER A 3 -10.25 -16.25 7.99
N VAL A 4 -9.44 -15.30 7.51
CA VAL A 4 -9.91 -14.20 6.67
C VAL A 4 -10.20 -14.75 5.28
N ARG A 5 -11.45 -14.65 4.85
CA ARG A 5 -11.79 -14.99 3.46
C ARG A 5 -11.26 -13.90 2.56
N LYS A 6 -10.54 -14.31 1.52
CA LYS A 6 -10.00 -13.40 0.52
C LYS A 6 -10.04 -14.04 -0.86
N ARG A 7 -10.27 -13.23 -1.87
CA ARG A 7 -10.15 -13.60 -3.28
C ARG A 7 -9.08 -12.75 -3.92
N ILE A 8 -8.15 -13.39 -4.61
CA ILE A 8 -7.15 -12.70 -5.43
C ILE A 8 -7.73 -12.56 -6.84
N VAL A 9 -7.71 -11.34 -7.36
CA VAL A 9 -8.08 -11.00 -8.73
C VAL A 9 -6.79 -10.90 -9.53
N TYR A 10 -6.78 -11.53 -10.69
CA TYR A 10 -5.62 -11.60 -11.59
C TYR A 10 -5.92 -10.85 -12.89
N ASP A 11 -4.89 -10.26 -13.49
CA ASP A 11 -4.94 -9.70 -14.84
C ASP A 11 -4.89 -10.80 -15.92
N GLU A 12 -4.91 -10.37 -17.18
CA GLU A 12 -4.83 -11.25 -18.35
C GLU A 12 -3.49 -12.02 -18.42
N GLN A 13 -2.44 -11.49 -17.80
CA GLN A 13 -1.13 -12.13 -17.70
C GLN A 13 -0.99 -13.01 -16.44
N GLN A 14 -2.08 -13.33 -15.76
CA GLN A 14 -2.12 -14.12 -14.52
C GLN A 14 -1.33 -13.49 -13.36
N ARG A 15 -1.15 -12.16 -13.36
CA ARG A 15 -0.52 -11.43 -12.26
C ARG A 15 -1.59 -10.94 -11.29
N PRO A 16 -1.38 -11.06 -9.97
CA PRO A 16 -2.35 -10.61 -8.99
C PRO A 16 -2.39 -9.06 -8.98
N VAL A 17 -3.57 -8.49 -9.18
CA VAL A 17 -3.77 -7.04 -9.25
C VAL A 17 -4.64 -6.49 -8.12
N GLN A 18 -5.46 -7.33 -7.50
CA GLN A 18 -6.34 -6.91 -6.41
C GLN A 18 -6.63 -8.06 -5.46
N VAL A 19 -6.86 -7.73 -4.19
CA VAL A 19 -7.40 -8.65 -3.18
C VAL A 19 -8.76 -8.13 -2.75
N LEU A 20 -9.78 -8.96 -2.88
CA LEU A 20 -11.13 -8.70 -2.40
C LEU A 20 -11.32 -9.43 -1.07
N ILE A 21 -11.70 -8.67 -0.04
CA ILE A 21 -12.01 -9.18 1.29
C ILE A 21 -13.47 -8.83 1.57
N PRO A 22 -14.30 -9.76 2.09
CA PRO A 22 -15.63 -9.43 2.55
C PRO A 22 -15.60 -8.28 3.57
N TYR A 23 -16.59 -7.41 3.50
CA TYR A 23 -16.59 -6.19 4.31
C TYR A 23 -16.56 -6.49 5.82
N GLU A 24 -17.28 -7.53 6.25
CA GLU A 24 -17.30 -7.99 7.64
C GLU A 24 -15.93 -8.47 8.14
N ASP A 25 -15.13 -9.05 7.24
CA ASP A 25 -13.78 -9.50 7.55
C ASP A 25 -12.82 -8.30 7.55
N TRP A 26 -13.01 -7.32 6.65
CA TRP A 26 -12.25 -6.05 6.63
C TRP A 26 -12.39 -5.27 7.93
N LEU A 27 -13.62 -5.10 8.43
CA LEU A 27 -13.88 -4.37 9.68
C LEU A 27 -13.16 -4.97 10.90
N ARG A 28 -12.87 -6.27 10.89
CA ARG A 28 -12.10 -6.93 11.95
C ARG A 28 -10.61 -6.68 11.81
N ILE A 29 -10.10 -6.63 10.59
CA ILE A 29 -8.66 -6.52 10.28
C ILE A 29 -8.18 -5.07 10.35
N GLU A 30 -8.99 -4.12 9.89
CA GLU A 30 -8.62 -2.69 9.79
C GLU A 30 -8.07 -2.12 11.11
N PRO A 31 -8.70 -2.33 12.28
CA PRO A 31 -8.16 -1.84 13.56
C PRO A 31 -6.84 -2.50 13.96
N MET A 32 -6.63 -3.76 13.57
CA MET A 32 -5.38 -4.48 13.86
C MET A 32 -4.23 -3.94 13.01
N LEU A 33 -4.51 -3.59 11.75
CA LEU A 33 -3.54 -2.95 10.85
C LEU A 33 -3.17 -1.55 11.32
N GLN A 34 -4.13 -0.77 11.82
CA GLN A 34 -3.86 0.57 12.37
C GLN A 34 -2.93 0.53 13.59
N GLN A 35 -3.01 -0.53 14.41
CA GLN A 35 -2.11 -0.72 15.55
C GLN A 35 -0.73 -1.23 15.13
N ALA A 36 -0.65 -2.06 14.09
CA ALA A 36 0.60 -2.59 13.56
C ALA A 36 1.38 -1.55 12.74
N PHE A 37 0.68 -0.66 12.04
CA PHE A 37 1.22 0.49 11.30
C PHE A 37 1.06 1.76 12.12
N ALA A 38 1.64 1.82 13.31
CA ALA A 38 2.08 3.12 13.81
C ALA A 38 3.30 3.51 12.95
N PRO A 39 3.19 4.51 12.05
CA PRO A 39 4.35 4.93 11.27
C PRO A 39 5.47 5.27 12.25
N ASN A 40 6.65 4.67 12.08
CA ASN A 40 7.81 5.04 12.86
C ASN A 40 8.23 6.44 12.40
N VAL A 41 7.58 7.45 12.96
CA VAL A 41 7.79 8.86 12.63
C VAL A 41 9.26 9.21 12.76
N GLY A 42 9.97 8.63 13.75
CA GLY A 42 11.41 8.79 13.90
C GLY A 42 12.23 8.27 12.71
N ALA A 43 11.85 7.16 12.09
CA ALA A 43 12.49 6.64 10.89
C ALA A 43 12.22 7.52 9.65
N ILE A 44 11.00 8.06 9.52
CA ILE A 44 10.64 8.99 8.44
C ILE A 44 11.37 10.32 8.61
N GLU A 45 11.43 10.87 9.83
CA GLU A 45 12.19 12.07 10.16
C GLU A 45 13.70 11.88 9.92
N ALA A 46 14.26 10.71 10.23
CA ALA A 46 15.66 10.40 9.96
C ALA A 46 16.03 10.37 8.45
N LEU A 47 15.02 10.26 7.58
CA LEU A 47 15.14 10.32 6.12
C LEU A 47 14.81 11.71 5.55
N ARG A 48 14.26 12.62 6.37
CA ARG A 48 13.99 14.01 5.99
C ARG A 48 15.30 14.70 5.56
N GLY A 49 15.33 15.20 4.33
CA GLY A 49 16.50 15.86 3.74
C GLY A 49 17.60 14.94 3.21
N LYS A 50 17.51 13.61 3.45
CA LYS A 50 18.42 12.61 2.85
C LYS A 50 17.91 12.09 1.52
N VAL A 51 16.59 12.03 1.35
CA VAL A 51 15.98 11.77 0.04
C VAL A 51 15.99 13.07 -0.75
N ARG A 52 17.02 13.26 -1.58
CA ARG A 52 16.97 14.24 -2.66
C ARG A 52 16.26 13.57 -3.83
N PHE A 53 15.03 14.01 -4.11
CA PHE A 53 14.40 13.68 -5.38
C PHE A 53 15.13 14.47 -6.46
N GLU A 54 16.07 13.83 -7.13
CA GLU A 54 16.71 14.35 -8.34
C GLU A 54 15.76 14.12 -9.52
N GLY A 55 14.74 14.95 -9.61
CA GLY A 55 13.75 14.90 -10.69
C GLY A 55 12.61 15.85 -10.43
N ASP A 56 12.08 16.46 -11.49
CA ASP A 56 10.84 17.23 -11.41
C ASP A 56 9.71 16.29 -10.92
N PRO A 57 9.11 16.55 -9.73
CA PRO A 57 8.04 15.72 -9.20
C PRO A 57 6.87 15.53 -10.18
N VAL A 58 6.60 16.54 -11.02
CA VAL A 58 5.53 16.50 -12.01
C VAL A 58 5.88 15.56 -13.17
N ALA A 59 7.15 15.48 -13.56
CA ALA A 59 7.61 14.55 -14.59
C ALA A 59 7.47 13.09 -14.11
N ILE A 60 7.89 12.79 -12.89
CA ILE A 60 7.77 11.47 -12.27
C ILE A 60 6.29 11.05 -12.18
N GLN A 61 5.42 11.97 -11.75
CA GLN A 61 3.99 11.72 -11.63
C GLN A 61 3.34 11.41 -12.98
N ARG A 62 3.77 12.09 -14.05
CA ARG A 62 3.28 11.82 -15.41
C ARG A 62 3.73 10.45 -15.91
N GLU A 63 4.98 10.07 -15.69
CA GLU A 63 5.48 8.73 -16.06
C GLU A 63 4.67 7.62 -15.37
N MET A 64 4.40 7.76 -14.07
CA MET A 64 3.65 6.77 -13.28
C MET A 64 2.19 6.59 -13.72
N TRP A 65 1.58 7.59 -14.35
CA TRP A 65 0.18 7.55 -14.80
C TRP A 65 0.01 7.41 -16.31
N SER A 66 1.12 7.37 -17.05
CA SER A 66 1.15 7.13 -18.50
C SER A 66 1.44 5.68 -18.90
N ALA A 67 1.62 4.77 -17.93
CA ALA A 67 1.81 3.33 -18.12
C ALA A 67 0.57 2.55 -17.69
#